data_AF-A0AAV0LBB8-F1
#
_entry.id   AF-A0AAV0LBB8-F1
#
_cell.length_a   1.000
_cell.length_b   1.000
_cell.length_c   1.000
_cell.angle_alpha   90.00
_cell.angle_beta   90.00
_cell.angle_gamma   90.00
#
_symmetry.space_group_name_H-M   'P 1'
#
loop_
_entity.id
_entity.type
_entity.pdbx_description
1 polymer ?
#
loop_
_entity_poly.entity_id
_entity_poly.type
_entity_poly.pdbx_seq_one_letter_code
_entity_poly.pdbx_strand_id
1 'polypeptide(L)'
;MATASLCCSARINAFDGGLRIQRSYLFQPTSLPVPRRKVQSITRATSRVDKFSKSDIIVSPSILSANFAKLGEQVKAVEEAGCDWIHVDVMDGRFVPNITIGPLVVDALRPVTDLPLDVHLMIVEPDQRVPDFIKAGADIVSVHCEQSSTIHLHRTVNQVISISAFSCWVNEV
;
A
#
# COMPACT_ATOMS: atom_id res chain seq x y z
N MET A 1 40.06 29.46 33.85
CA MET A 1 39.73 30.26 35.06
C MET A 1 39.06 29.33 36.05
N ALA A 2 39.49 29.40 37.30
CA ALA A 2 39.43 28.31 38.28
C ALA A 2 38.10 28.23 39.05
N THR A 3 37.71 26.99 39.33
CA THR A 3 36.95 26.44 40.46
C THR A 3 36.30 27.43 41.45
N ALA A 4 34.97 27.41 41.53
CA ALA A 4 34.25 27.95 42.68
C ALA A 4 33.93 26.82 43.69
N SER A 5 34.55 26.97 44.85
CA SER A 5 34.48 26.13 46.05
C SER A 5 33.12 26.24 46.74
N LEU A 6 32.61 25.10 47.25
CA LEU A 6 31.51 25.03 48.20
C LEU A 6 31.95 25.61 49.54
N CYS A 7 31.26 26.65 50.03
CA CYS A 7 31.23 26.95 51.46
C CYS A 7 30.04 27.84 51.83
N CYS A 8 29.05 27.28 52.52
CA CYS A 8 28.28 27.93 53.61
C CYS A 8 27.23 26.92 54.11
N SER A 9 27.59 26.11 55.11
CA SER A 9 27.16 26.30 56.50
C SER A 9 25.80 25.67 56.79
N ALA A 10 25.83 24.38 57.14
CA ALA A 10 24.75 23.73 57.86
C ALA A 10 24.61 24.41 59.23
N ARG A 11 23.47 25.07 59.48
CA ARG A 11 23.07 25.42 60.84
C ARG A 11 22.28 24.25 61.40
N ILE A 12 22.90 23.59 62.37
CA ILE A 12 22.32 22.55 63.20
C ILE A 12 21.75 23.27 64.42
N ASN A 13 20.44 23.33 64.57
CA ASN A 13 19.82 23.60 65.87
C ASN A 13 19.10 22.33 66.29
N ALA A 14 19.65 21.68 67.32
CA ALA A 14 19.03 20.58 68.02
C ALA A 14 17.93 21.14 68.94
N PHE A 15 16.70 20.63 68.82
CA PHE A 15 15.79 20.56 69.95
C PHE A 15 14.99 19.26 69.85
N ASP A 16 15.35 18.39 70.79
CA ASP A 16 14.57 17.41 71.53
C ASP A 16 13.40 16.66 70.82
N GLY A 17 13.55 15.33 70.78
CA GLY A 17 12.42 14.41 70.77
C GLY A 17 11.94 13.92 69.40
N GLY A 18 12.58 12.86 68.88
CA GLY A 18 11.92 11.89 68.02
C GLY A 18 12.48 11.76 66.60
N LEU A 19 12.97 10.56 66.27
CA LEU A 19 13.27 10.12 64.90
C LEU A 19 11.97 10.11 64.08
N ARG A 20 11.85 11.05 63.13
CA ARG A 20 10.83 10.97 62.07
C ARG A 20 11.48 11.09 60.70
N ILE A 21 11.66 9.96 60.03
CA ILE A 21 11.97 9.93 58.60
C ILE A 21 10.69 10.35 57.86
N GLN A 22 10.65 11.58 57.33
CA GLN A 22 9.68 11.94 56.30
C GLN A 22 10.41 12.11 54.97
N ARG A 23 10.16 11.15 54.09
CA ARG A 23 10.59 11.12 52.69
C ARG A 23 9.78 12.18 51.94
N SER A 24 10.33 13.37 51.74
CA SER A 24 9.70 14.42 50.94
C SER A 24 9.88 14.13 49.45
N TYR A 25 8.84 13.55 48.85
CA TYR A 25 8.62 13.60 47.42
C TYR A 25 8.30 15.05 47.02
N LEU A 26 9.07 15.63 46.11
CA LEU A 26 8.70 16.85 45.36
C LEU A 26 9.50 16.88 44.05
N PHE A 27 9.07 16.06 43.09
CA PHE A 27 9.36 16.27 41.67
C PHE A 27 8.01 16.47 40.98
N GLN A 28 7.65 17.73 40.70
CA GLN A 28 6.52 18.05 39.83
C GLN A 28 7.10 18.40 38.46
N PRO A 29 6.83 17.63 37.39
CA PRO A 29 7.10 18.09 36.05
C PRO A 29 5.98 19.06 35.64
N THR A 30 6.33 20.31 35.39
CA THR A 30 5.43 21.29 34.78
C THR A 30 5.14 20.87 33.34
N SER A 31 3.93 20.39 33.07
CA SER A 31 3.47 20.13 31.71
C SER A 31 2.88 21.41 31.12
N LEU A 32 3.60 22.01 30.17
CA LEU A 32 3.03 23.04 29.31
C LEU A 32 2.06 22.37 28.31
N PRO A 33 0.85 22.90 28.09
CA PRO A 33 -0.07 22.33 27.12
C PRO A 33 0.38 22.72 25.71
N VAL A 34 0.97 21.77 24.98
CA VAL A 34 1.23 21.92 23.54
C VAL A 34 -0.13 21.78 22.81
N PRO A 35 -0.56 22.76 22.01
CA PRO A 35 -1.78 22.61 21.22
C PRO A 35 -1.56 21.49 20.19
N ARG A 36 -2.30 20.38 20.33
CA ARG A 36 -2.39 19.34 19.30
C ARG A 36 -2.98 19.97 18.05
N ARG A 37 -2.12 20.32 17.09
CA ARG A 37 -2.52 20.67 15.74
C ARG A 37 -3.37 19.51 15.23
N LYS A 38 -4.67 19.75 14.99
CA LYS A 38 -5.50 18.80 14.24
C LYS A 38 -4.87 18.69 12.87
N VAL A 39 -4.08 17.65 12.66
CA VAL A 39 -3.69 17.22 11.33
C VAL A 39 -5.00 16.79 10.69
N GLN A 40 -5.54 17.66 9.83
CA GLN A 40 -6.53 17.23 8.88
C GLN A 40 -5.80 16.22 8.00
N SER A 41 -6.00 14.94 8.29
CA SER A 41 -5.54 13.88 7.40
C SER A 41 -6.22 14.13 6.08
N ILE A 42 -5.46 14.54 5.08
CA ILE A 42 -5.88 14.46 3.70
C ILE A 42 -6.23 12.98 3.51
N THR A 43 -7.51 12.65 3.44
CA THR A 43 -7.95 11.30 3.12
C THR A 43 -7.49 11.06 1.68
N ARG A 44 -6.33 10.41 1.53
CA ARG A 44 -5.96 9.80 0.26
C ARG A 44 -7.14 8.91 -0.14
N ALA A 45 -7.60 9.04 -1.38
CA ALA A 45 -8.59 8.11 -1.92
C ALA A 45 -8.06 6.70 -1.68
N THR A 46 -8.77 5.92 -0.87
CA THR A 46 -8.36 4.55 -0.53
C THR A 46 -8.50 3.71 -1.78
N SER A 47 -7.47 2.92 -2.09
CA SER A 47 -7.50 1.98 -3.20
C SER A 47 -8.56 0.90 -2.97
N ARG A 48 -9.08 0.29 -4.04
CA ARG A 48 -9.93 -0.90 -3.88
C ARG A 48 -9.19 -2.03 -3.18
N VAL A 49 -7.87 -2.09 -3.38
CA VAL A 49 -6.94 -3.06 -2.79
C VAL A 49 -6.75 -2.82 -1.29
N ASP A 50 -6.85 -1.57 -0.82
CA ASP A 50 -6.64 -1.21 0.59
C ASP A 50 -7.73 -1.77 1.52
N LYS A 51 -8.84 -2.25 0.94
CA LYS A 51 -9.90 -2.95 1.67
C LYS A 51 -9.46 -4.32 2.18
N PHE A 52 -8.44 -4.90 1.56
CA PHE A 52 -7.96 -6.26 1.84
C PHE A 52 -6.77 -6.22 2.80
N SER A 53 -6.77 -7.11 3.79
CA SER A 53 -5.65 -7.25 4.73
C SER A 53 -4.52 -8.05 4.10
N LYS A 54 -3.27 -7.63 4.33
CA LYS A 54 -2.09 -8.39 3.89
C LYS A 54 -1.89 -9.71 4.65
N SER A 55 -2.60 -9.90 5.76
CA SER A 55 -2.52 -11.12 6.57
C SER A 55 -3.46 -12.23 6.07
N ASP A 56 -4.44 -11.88 5.23
CA ASP A 56 -5.42 -12.82 4.71
C ASP A 56 -4.92 -13.43 3.39
N ILE A 57 -5.40 -14.63 3.07
CA ILE A 57 -5.08 -15.30 1.81
C ILE A 57 -6.01 -14.76 0.74
N ILE A 58 -5.43 -14.10 -0.26
CA ILE A 58 -6.16 -13.54 -1.41
C ILE A 58 -6.26 -14.57 -2.52
N VAL A 59 -7.46 -14.74 -3.07
CA VAL A 59 -7.72 -15.57 -4.26
C VAL A 59 -8.08 -14.69 -5.44
N SER A 60 -7.25 -14.75 -6.49
CA SER A 60 -7.41 -13.97 -7.73
C SER A 60 -7.57 -14.91 -8.94
N PRO A 61 -8.79 -15.37 -9.28
CA PRO A 61 -9.02 -16.23 -10.44
C PRO A 61 -8.66 -15.54 -11.76
N SER A 62 -7.93 -16.26 -12.63
CA SER A 62 -7.62 -15.79 -13.99
C SER A 62 -8.79 -15.96 -14.94
N ILE A 63 -9.18 -14.85 -15.58
CA ILE A 63 -10.28 -14.83 -16.55
C ILE A 63 -9.93 -15.54 -17.87
N LEU A 64 -8.66 -15.92 -18.11
CA LEU A 64 -8.29 -16.68 -19.30
C LEU A 64 -8.99 -18.04 -19.37
N SER A 65 -9.33 -18.61 -18.21
CA SER A 65 -10.05 -19.88 -18.12
C SER A 65 -11.57 -19.72 -18.23
N ALA A 66 -12.07 -18.48 -18.27
CA ALA A 66 -13.50 -18.21 -18.30
C ALA A 66 -14.09 -18.35 -19.71
N ASN A 67 -15.41 -18.51 -19.76
CA ASN A 67 -16.12 -18.47 -21.03
C ASN A 67 -16.29 -17.01 -21.51
N PHE A 68 -15.45 -16.60 -22.46
CA PHE A 68 -15.45 -15.25 -23.04
C PHE A 68 -16.78 -14.84 -23.68
N ALA A 69 -17.60 -15.77 -24.16
CA ALA A 69 -18.92 -15.45 -24.73
C ALA A 69 -19.89 -14.90 -23.67
N LYS A 70 -19.63 -15.17 -22.38
CA LYS A 70 -20.46 -14.77 -21.24
C LYS A 70 -19.63 -14.18 -20.12
N LEU A 71 -18.60 -13.42 -20.46
CA LEU A 71 -17.57 -12.99 -19.51
C LEU A 71 -18.15 -12.23 -18.30
N GLY A 72 -19.13 -11.35 -18.51
CA GLY A 72 -19.75 -10.62 -17.41
C GLY A 72 -20.52 -11.51 -16.42
N GLU A 73 -21.16 -12.58 -16.90
CA GLU A 73 -21.82 -13.57 -16.02
C GLU A 73 -20.79 -14.40 -15.25
N GLN A 74 -19.69 -14.79 -15.91
CA GLN A 74 -18.61 -15.56 -15.29
C GLN A 74 -17.94 -14.78 -14.16
N VAL A 75 -17.68 -13.48 -14.37
CA VAL A 75 -17.10 -12.62 -13.33
C VAL A 75 -18.03 -12.48 -12.12
N LYS A 76 -19.33 -12.27 -12.34
CA LYS A 76 -20.30 -12.24 -11.23
C LYS A 76 -20.39 -13.56 -10.48
N ALA A 77 -20.34 -14.68 -11.19
CA ALA A 77 -20.37 -15.99 -10.56
C ALA A 77 -19.17 -16.24 -9.64
N VAL A 78 -17.96 -15.80 -10.02
CA VAL A 78 -16.77 -15.93 -9.15
C VAL A 78 -16.77 -14.90 -8.02
N GLU A 79 -17.33 -13.72 -8.24
CA GLU A 79 -17.54 -12.71 -7.19
C GLU A 79 -18.50 -13.24 -6.12
N GLU A 80 -19.64 -13.83 -6.52
CA GLU A 80 -20.58 -14.48 -5.60
C GLU A 80 -19.98 -15.71 -4.89
N ALA A 81 -19.04 -16.40 -5.53
CA ALA A 81 -18.29 -17.49 -4.91
C ALA A 81 -17.26 -17.02 -3.86
N GLY A 82 -17.05 -15.70 -3.73
CA GLY A 82 -16.18 -15.10 -2.72
C GLY A 82 -14.72 -14.96 -3.15
N CYS A 83 -14.45 -14.74 -4.45
CA CYS A 83 -13.11 -14.31 -4.86
C CYS A 83 -12.82 -12.88 -4.40
N ASP A 84 -11.55 -12.60 -4.16
CA ASP A 84 -11.12 -11.29 -3.68
C ASP A 84 -10.87 -10.34 -4.85
N TRP A 85 -10.07 -10.78 -5.82
CA TRP A 85 -9.62 -9.99 -6.98
C TRP A 85 -9.94 -10.74 -8.28
N ILE A 86 -9.89 -10.04 -9.41
CA ILE A 86 -10.03 -10.65 -10.73
C ILE A 86 -8.71 -10.51 -11.48
N HIS A 87 -8.09 -11.63 -11.83
CA HIS A 87 -6.81 -11.65 -12.53
C HIS A 87 -6.99 -11.60 -14.05
N VAL A 88 -6.27 -10.69 -14.69
CA VAL A 88 -6.36 -10.39 -16.13
C VAL A 88 -4.97 -10.50 -16.75
N ASP A 89 -4.74 -11.60 -17.46
CA ASP A 89 -3.49 -11.86 -18.18
C ASP A 89 -3.52 -11.27 -19.61
N VAL A 90 -2.64 -10.31 -19.87
CA VAL A 90 -2.49 -9.62 -21.15
C VAL A 90 -1.24 -10.14 -21.86
N MET A 91 -1.41 -10.77 -23.02
CA MET A 91 -0.33 -11.30 -23.84
C MET A 91 -0.35 -10.69 -25.25
N ASP A 92 0.82 -10.34 -25.80
CA ASP A 92 0.97 -9.63 -27.08
C ASP A 92 1.49 -10.50 -28.25
N GLY A 93 1.73 -11.79 -28.04
CA GLY A 93 2.30 -12.68 -29.06
C GLY A 93 3.81 -12.51 -29.28
N ARG A 94 4.45 -11.54 -28.61
CA ARG A 94 5.89 -11.25 -28.75
C ARG A 94 6.67 -11.72 -27.53
N PHE A 95 6.22 -11.33 -26.33
CA PHE A 95 6.85 -11.78 -25.08
C PHE A 95 6.48 -13.24 -24.79
N VAL A 96 5.22 -13.60 -25.05
CA VAL A 96 4.68 -14.97 -24.97
C VAL A 96 4.10 -15.33 -26.35
N PRO A 97 4.23 -16.58 -26.84
CA PRO A 97 3.70 -17.00 -28.14
C PRO A 97 2.17 -17.19 -28.15
N ASN A 98 1.42 -16.29 -27.49
CA ASN A 98 -0.03 -16.27 -27.45
C ASN A 98 -0.54 -14.82 -27.38
N ILE A 99 -1.75 -14.57 -27.88
CA ILE A 99 -2.41 -13.25 -27.84
C ILE A 99 -3.74 -13.44 -27.10
N THR A 100 -3.97 -12.65 -26.06
CA THR A 100 -5.17 -12.81 -25.20
C THR A 100 -6.15 -11.66 -25.40
N ILE A 101 -6.01 -10.62 -24.58
CA ILE A 101 -6.99 -9.55 -24.41
C ILE A 101 -6.28 -8.23 -24.17
N GLY A 102 -6.94 -7.13 -24.51
CA GLY A 102 -6.40 -5.78 -24.36
C GLY A 102 -7.19 -4.92 -23.35
N PRO A 103 -6.89 -3.61 -23.29
CA PRO A 103 -7.55 -2.67 -22.38
C PRO A 103 -9.07 -2.62 -22.54
N LEU A 104 -9.60 -2.92 -23.74
CA LEU A 104 -11.05 -2.94 -23.98
C LEU A 104 -11.80 -3.93 -23.08
N VAL A 105 -11.19 -5.06 -22.73
CA VAL A 105 -11.82 -6.07 -21.89
C VAL A 105 -11.84 -5.61 -20.43
N VAL A 106 -10.77 -4.94 -19.98
CA VAL A 106 -10.72 -4.33 -18.66
C VAL A 106 -11.79 -3.25 -18.52
N ASP A 107 -11.93 -2.39 -19.53
CA ASP A 107 -12.96 -1.34 -19.58
C ASP A 107 -14.37 -1.93 -19.54
N ALA A 108 -14.61 -3.03 -20.26
CA ALA A 108 -15.89 -3.74 -20.24
C ALA A 108 -16.18 -4.45 -18.90
N LEU A 109 -15.15 -4.93 -18.20
CA LEU A 109 -15.28 -5.58 -16.89
C LEU A 109 -15.45 -4.59 -15.74
N ARG A 110 -14.89 -3.38 -15.86
CA ARG A 110 -14.93 -2.39 -14.80
C ARG A 110 -16.34 -2.05 -14.30
N PRO A 111 -17.39 -1.90 -15.13
CA PRO A 111 -18.76 -1.67 -14.65
C PRO A 111 -19.47 -2.95 -14.18
N VAL A 112 -18.90 -4.14 -14.39
CA VAL A 112 -19.52 -5.42 -14.03
C VAL A 112 -19.26 -5.79 -12.57
N THR A 113 -18.08 -5.43 -12.04
CA THR A 113 -17.63 -5.79 -10.68
C THR A 113 -16.95 -4.61 -10.00
N ASP A 114 -17.08 -4.54 -8.66
CA ASP A 114 -16.38 -3.58 -7.81
C ASP A 114 -15.08 -4.15 -7.19
N LEU A 115 -14.79 -5.43 -7.45
CA LEU A 115 -13.55 -6.07 -7.01
C LEU A 115 -12.32 -5.43 -7.68
N PRO A 116 -11.13 -5.48 -7.04
CA PRO A 116 -9.88 -5.07 -7.68
C PRO A 116 -9.60 -5.86 -8.95
N LEU A 117 -9.26 -5.15 -10.02
CA LEU A 117 -8.78 -5.76 -11.27
C LEU A 117 -7.25 -5.82 -11.23
N ASP A 118 -6.73 -7.04 -11.20
CA ASP A 118 -5.30 -7.35 -11.18
C ASP A 118 -4.82 -7.67 -12.60
N VAL A 119 -4.16 -6.71 -13.23
CA VAL A 119 -3.73 -6.79 -14.63
C VAL A 119 -2.26 -7.18 -14.71
N HIS A 120 -1.99 -8.33 -15.31
CA HIS A 120 -0.66 -8.85 -15.54
C HIS A 120 -0.22 -8.65 -17.00
N LEU A 121 0.80 -7.82 -17.21
CA LEU A 121 1.29 -7.43 -18.53
C LEU A 121 2.43 -8.33 -19.00
N MET A 122 2.09 -9.45 -19.63
CA MET A 122 3.00 -10.34 -20.37
C MET A 122 3.26 -9.82 -21.79
N ILE A 123 3.82 -8.61 -21.90
CA ILE A 123 4.03 -7.90 -23.17
C ILE A 123 5.43 -7.27 -23.25
N VAL A 124 5.92 -7.00 -24.46
CA VAL A 124 7.11 -6.16 -24.64
C VAL A 124 6.77 -4.68 -24.50
N GLU A 125 7.70 -3.88 -23.99
CA GLU A 125 7.54 -2.42 -23.82
C GLU A 125 6.26 -2.03 -23.04
N PRO A 126 6.06 -2.57 -21.82
CA PRO A 126 4.82 -2.37 -21.08
C PRO A 126 4.56 -0.91 -20.71
N ASP A 127 5.61 -0.09 -20.57
CA ASP A 127 5.55 1.34 -20.25
C ASP A 127 4.66 2.16 -21.20
N GLN A 128 4.55 1.72 -22.47
CA GLN A 128 3.66 2.33 -23.46
C GLN A 128 2.19 2.01 -23.24
N ARG A 129 1.88 0.87 -22.60
CA ARG A 129 0.52 0.35 -22.42
C ARG A 129 -0.04 0.55 -21.02
N VAL A 130 0.82 0.74 -20.02
CA VAL A 130 0.40 1.04 -18.63
C VAL A 130 -0.69 2.12 -18.56
N PRO A 131 -0.60 3.29 -19.24
CA PRO A 131 -1.62 4.32 -19.14
C PRO A 131 -3.01 3.88 -19.65
N ASP A 132 -3.03 3.03 -20.69
CA ASP A 132 -4.28 2.54 -21.29
C ASP A 132 -5.02 1.61 -20.30
N PHE A 133 -4.29 0.72 -19.62
CA PHE A 133 -4.86 -0.20 -18.64
C PHE A 133 -5.35 0.52 -17.38
N ILE A 134 -4.60 1.51 -16.89
CA ILE A 134 -5.03 2.31 -15.74
C ILE A 134 -6.30 3.10 -16.10
N LYS A 135 -6.36 3.69 -17.30
CA LYS A 135 -7.55 4.40 -17.78
C LYS A 135 -8.76 3.49 -17.93
N ALA A 136 -8.55 2.24 -18.35
CA ALA A 136 -9.59 1.22 -18.43
C ALA A 136 -10.11 0.75 -17.04
N GLY A 137 -9.43 1.12 -15.95
CA GLY A 137 -9.87 0.84 -14.58
C GLY A 137 -9.14 -0.31 -13.89
N ALA A 138 -7.92 -0.63 -14.32
CA ALA A 138 -7.02 -1.52 -13.58
C ALA A 138 -6.67 -0.92 -12.21
N ASP A 139 -6.74 -1.73 -11.15
CA ASP A 139 -6.36 -1.32 -9.80
C ASP A 139 -4.91 -1.74 -9.46
N ILE A 140 -4.50 -2.89 -9.99
CA ILE A 140 -3.13 -3.40 -9.89
C ILE A 140 -2.61 -3.61 -11.31
N VAL A 141 -1.38 -3.17 -11.55
CA VAL A 141 -0.66 -3.45 -12.79
C VAL A 141 0.67 -4.11 -12.45
N SER A 142 0.85 -5.32 -12.96
CA SER A 142 2.04 -6.13 -12.77
C SER A 142 2.84 -6.17 -14.07
N VAL A 143 4.14 -5.92 -13.97
CA VAL A 143 5.06 -5.92 -15.10
C VAL A 143 6.19 -6.92 -14.89
N HIS A 144 6.68 -7.44 -16.01
CA HIS A 144 7.80 -8.38 -16.05
C HIS A 144 9.14 -7.70 -15.77
N CYS A 145 9.97 -8.36 -14.95
CA CYS A 145 11.30 -7.88 -14.60
C CYS A 145 12.37 -8.19 -15.66
N GLU A 146 12.07 -9.09 -16.58
CA GLU A 146 12.99 -9.54 -17.61
C GLU A 146 13.32 -8.42 -18.59
N GLN A 147 14.60 -8.37 -18.98
CA GLN A 147 15.11 -7.39 -19.94
C GLN A 147 14.44 -7.51 -21.32
N SER A 148 13.91 -8.69 -21.66
CA SER A 148 13.14 -8.92 -22.89
C SER A 148 11.79 -8.21 -22.90
N SER A 149 11.23 -7.90 -21.71
CA SER A 149 10.01 -7.10 -21.56
C SER A 149 10.35 -5.63 -21.30
N THR A 150 11.12 -5.37 -20.24
CA THR A 150 11.25 -4.03 -19.64
C THR A 150 12.72 -3.61 -19.51
N ILE A 151 13.13 -2.59 -20.27
CA ILE A 151 14.51 -2.08 -20.24
C ILE A 151 14.81 -1.28 -18.95
N HIS A 152 13.81 -0.54 -18.45
CA HIS A 152 13.95 0.36 -17.30
C HIS A 152 12.92 0.05 -16.20
N LEU A 153 13.01 -1.13 -15.60
CA LEU A 153 12.06 -1.63 -14.59
C LEU A 153 11.71 -0.59 -13.51
N HIS A 154 12.72 0.00 -12.87
CA HIS A 154 12.51 0.99 -11.81
C HIS A 154 11.70 2.20 -12.30
N ARG A 155 11.92 2.65 -13.54
CA ARG A 155 11.14 3.74 -14.13
C ARG A 155 9.69 3.30 -14.36
N THR A 156 9.48 2.12 -14.92
CA THR A 156 8.13 1.59 -15.20
C THR A 156 7.31 1.38 -13.93
N VAL A 157 7.90 0.84 -12.88
CA VAL A 157 7.23 0.68 -11.57
C VAL A 157 6.84 2.04 -10.99
N ASN A 158 7.75 3.01 -11.01
CA ASN A 158 7.42 4.37 -10.54
C ASN A 158 6.37 5.05 -11.43
N GLN A 159 6.35 4.77 -12.73
CA GLN A 159 5.31 5.25 -13.63
C GLN A 159 3.95 4.68 -13.22
N VAL A 160 3.84 3.38 -12.97
CA VAL A 160 2.60 2.76 -12.47
C VAL A 160 2.15 3.45 -11.18
N ILE A 161 3.03 3.59 -10.19
CA ILE A 161 2.73 4.23 -8.89
C ILE A 161 2.37 5.73 -9.04
N SER A 162 2.87 6.40 -10.08
CA SER A 162 2.58 7.81 -10.33
C SER A 162 1.24 8.04 -11.01
N ILE A 163 0.82 7.12 -11.90
CA ILE A 163 -0.40 7.24 -12.70
C ILE A 163 -1.58 6.58 -11.98
N SER A 164 -1.37 5.36 -11.50
CA SER A 164 -2.29 4.72 -10.58
C SER A 164 -1.93 5.23 -9.19
N ALA A 165 -2.90 5.71 -8.42
CA ALA A 165 -2.63 6.10 -7.03
C ALA A 165 -2.32 4.90 -6.11
N PHE A 166 -1.96 3.72 -6.67
CA PHE A 166 -2.14 2.39 -6.10
C PHE A 166 -0.95 1.43 -6.38
N SER A 167 -1.05 0.21 -5.86
CA SER A 167 0.04 -0.78 -5.72
C SER A 167 0.51 -1.35 -7.08
N CYS A 168 1.82 -1.30 -7.34
CA CYS A 168 2.48 -2.01 -8.43
C CYS A 168 3.16 -3.27 -7.88
N TRP A 169 3.01 -4.40 -8.56
CA TRP A 169 3.74 -5.63 -8.26
C TRP A 169 4.75 -5.93 -9.37
N VAL A 170 5.93 -6.41 -8.99
CA VAL A 170 6.97 -6.88 -9.92
C VAL A 170 6.94 -8.39 -9.86
N ASN A 171 6.67 -9.02 -11.00
CA ASN A 171 6.70 -10.48 -11.08
C ASN A 171 8.11 -10.93 -11.49
N GLU A 172 8.71 -11.77 -10.65
CA GLU A 172 9.84 -12.63 -11.02
C GLU A 172 9.26 -13.97 -11.49
N VAL A 173 9.68 -14.46 -12.67
CA VAL A 173 9.29 -15.79 -13.20
C VAL A 173 10.17 -16.88 -12.62
#